data_AF-A5KQY9-F1
#
_entry.id   AF-A5KQY9-F1
#
_cell.length_a   1.000
_cell.length_b   1.000
_cell.length_c   1.000
_cell.angle_alpha   90.00
_cell.angle_beta   90.00
_cell.angle_gamma   90.00
#
_symmetry.space_group_name_H-M   'P 1'
#
loop_
_entity.id
_entity.type
_entity.pdbx_description
1 polymer ?
#
loop_
_entity_poly.entity_id
_entity_poly.type
_entity_poly.pdbx_seq_one_letter_code
_entity_poly.pdbx_strand_id
1 'polypeptide(L)'
;KEKELRLSDAYIVKDGEPSLELKVKVINIRPEEHHEILEKCQVLKEYSQFMEIVQNYQISGEEEPYKKAIKECIEKGILADYLMRKGSEVVNMLLDEYDYETDIEVQREEAREEGRIEEKSALIRKKLEKGKTISEIADDLEDTEENIAHLIEQFHLHIN
;
A
#
# COMPACT_ATOMS: atom_id res chain seq x y z
N LYS A 1 -21.51 -9.60 -18.88
CA LYS A 1 -21.51 -11.08 -18.94
C LYS A 1 -21.87 -11.63 -17.56
N GLU A 2 -22.87 -12.51 -17.46
CA GLU A 2 -23.25 -13.19 -16.22
C GLU A 2 -22.46 -14.51 -16.05
N LYS A 3 -22.16 -14.90 -14.81
CA LYS A 3 -21.59 -16.19 -14.44
C LYS A 3 -22.41 -16.81 -13.31
N GLU A 4 -22.71 -18.10 -13.40
CA GLU A 4 -23.26 -18.85 -12.27
C GLU A 4 -22.11 -19.53 -11.51
N LEU A 5 -22.08 -19.38 -10.19
CA LEU A 5 -21.21 -20.12 -9.28
C LEU A 5 -22.04 -21.12 -8.50
N ARG A 6 -21.49 -22.31 -8.29
CA ARG A 6 -22.14 -23.37 -7.51
C ARG A 6 -21.32 -23.67 -6.27
N LEU A 7 -22.00 -23.89 -5.16
CA LEU A 7 -21.34 -24.23 -3.91
C LEU A 7 -20.61 -25.58 -4.04
N SER A 8 -21.17 -26.52 -4.80
CA SER A 8 -20.52 -27.80 -5.13
C SER A 8 -19.15 -27.66 -5.81
N ASP A 9 -18.90 -26.55 -6.52
CA ASP A 9 -17.62 -26.31 -7.17
C ASP A 9 -16.49 -26.14 -6.15
N ALA A 10 -16.81 -25.77 -4.90
CA ALA A 10 -15.85 -25.67 -3.80
C ALA A 10 -15.64 -26.98 -3.02
N TYR A 11 -16.49 -28.00 -3.20
CA TYR A 11 -16.37 -29.26 -2.45
C TYR A 11 -15.17 -30.09 -2.92
N ILE A 12 -14.49 -30.74 -1.97
CA ILE A 12 -13.35 -31.64 -2.25
C ILE A 12 -13.83 -32.88 -3.00
N VAL A 13 -14.94 -33.48 -2.54
CA VAL A 13 -15.58 -34.62 -3.18
C VAL A 13 -16.63 -34.10 -4.14
N LYS A 14 -16.46 -34.41 -5.43
CA LYS A 14 -17.43 -34.07 -6.48
C LYS A 14 -18.51 -35.14 -6.53
N ASP A 15 -19.46 -35.05 -5.60
CA ASP A 15 -20.69 -35.82 -5.69
C ASP A 15 -21.60 -35.16 -6.74
N GLY A 16 -22.13 -35.93 -7.68
CA GLY A 16 -22.90 -35.40 -8.82
C GLY A 16 -24.27 -34.86 -8.42
N GLU A 17 -24.76 -35.26 -7.24
CA GLU A 17 -26.08 -34.90 -6.71
C GLU A 17 -25.98 -34.51 -5.22
N PRO A 18 -25.55 -33.27 -4.92
CA PRO A 18 -25.57 -32.79 -3.55
C PRO A 18 -27.01 -32.63 -3.05
N SER A 19 -27.25 -32.96 -1.78
CA SER A 19 -28.59 -32.82 -1.15
C SER A 19 -29.06 -31.37 -1.03
N LEU A 20 -28.13 -30.41 -1.06
CA LEU A 20 -28.40 -28.97 -1.11
C LEU A 20 -27.37 -28.29 -2.03
N GLU A 21 -27.87 -27.49 -2.97
CA GLU A 21 -27.05 -26.72 -3.92
C GLU A 21 -27.39 -25.24 -3.83
N LEU A 22 -26.37 -24.40 -3.60
CA LEU A 22 -26.50 -22.94 -3.66
C LEU A 22 -25.91 -22.45 -4.97
N LYS A 23 -26.74 -21.82 -5.80
CA LYS A 23 -26.33 -21.17 -7.05
C LYS A 23 -26.34 -19.67 -6.86
N VAL A 24 -25.21 -19.04 -7.16
CA VAL A 24 -25.06 -17.59 -7.11
C VAL A 24 -24.84 -17.06 -8.53
N LYS A 25 -25.65 -16.08 -8.92
CA LYS A 25 -25.41 -15.33 -10.15
C LYS A 25 -24.47 -14.17 -9.86
N VAL A 26 -23.32 -14.18 -10.52
CA VAL A 26 -22.32 -13.11 -10.52
C VAL A 26 -22.50 -12.29 -11.80
N ILE A 27 -22.66 -10.98 -11.63
CA ILE A 27 -22.88 -10.05 -12.74
C ILE A 27 -21.66 -9.16 -12.86
N ASN A 28 -21.04 -9.14 -14.05
CA ASN A 28 -20.04 -8.12 -14.35
C ASN A 28 -20.75 -6.78 -14.59
N ILE A 29 -20.48 -5.81 -13.73
CA ILE A 29 -21.10 -4.49 -13.75
C ILE A 29 -20.27 -3.45 -14.51
N ARG A 30 -19.15 -3.80 -15.15
CA ARG A 30 -18.38 -2.83 -15.94
C ARG A 30 -19.22 -2.19 -17.05
N PRO A 31 -19.05 -0.90 -17.38
CA PRO A 31 -19.94 -0.18 -18.29
C PRO A 31 -20.03 -0.81 -19.69
N GLU A 32 -18.91 -1.32 -20.21
CA GLU A 32 -18.80 -1.96 -21.52
C GLU A 32 -19.55 -3.30 -21.64
N GLU A 33 -19.93 -3.90 -20.52
CA GLU A 33 -20.70 -5.15 -20.50
C GLU A 33 -22.21 -4.91 -20.69
N HIS A 34 -22.64 -3.64 -20.68
CA HIS A 34 -24.01 -3.19 -20.97
C HIS A 34 -25.10 -4.02 -20.27
N HIS A 35 -24.84 -4.43 -19.03
CA HIS A 35 -25.78 -5.28 -18.31
C HIS A 35 -27.04 -4.48 -17.92
N GLU A 36 -28.22 -5.07 -18.13
CA GLU A 36 -29.52 -4.42 -17.88
C GLU A 36 -29.70 -3.91 -16.44
N ILE A 37 -28.95 -4.44 -15.48
CA ILE A 37 -29.01 -4.02 -14.08
C ILE A 37 -28.53 -2.57 -13.89
N LEU A 38 -27.62 -2.10 -14.74
CA LEU A 38 -27.13 -0.71 -14.69
C LEU A 38 -28.20 0.28 -15.14
N GLU A 39 -29.07 -0.12 -16.07
CA GLU A 39 -30.21 0.71 -16.49
C GLU A 39 -31.34 0.70 -15.46
N LYS A 40 -31.42 -0.35 -14.63
CA LYS A 40 -32.42 -0.48 -13.56
C LYS A 40 -31.99 0.19 -12.25
N CYS A 41 -30.69 0.43 -12.04
CA CYS A 41 -30.15 0.95 -10.79
C CYS A 41 -29.11 2.05 -11.04
N GLN A 42 -29.52 3.29 -10.88
CA GLN A 42 -28.68 4.47 -11.10
C GLN A 42 -27.44 4.49 -10.21
N VAL A 43 -27.58 4.16 -8.92
CA VAL A 43 -26.44 4.12 -7.98
C VAL A 43 -25.39 3.09 -8.41
N LEU A 44 -25.83 1.92 -8.91
CA LEU A 44 -24.91 0.89 -9.39
C LEU A 44 -24.23 1.30 -10.70
N LYS A 45 -24.95 2.01 -11.58
CA LYS A 45 -24.39 2.61 -12.79
C LYS A 45 -23.32 3.64 -12.46
N GLU A 46 -23.61 4.55 -11.54
CA GLU A 46 -22.64 5.55 -11.08
C GLU A 46 -21.44 4.91 -10.39
N TYR A 47 -21.64 3.87 -9.58
CA TYR A 47 -20.54 3.11 -8.98
C TYR A 47 -19.66 2.45 -10.05
N SER A 48 -20.27 1.86 -11.08
CA SER A 48 -19.52 1.27 -12.20
C SER A 48 -18.67 2.32 -12.94
N GLN A 49 -19.23 3.50 -13.19
CA GLN A 49 -18.50 4.63 -13.79
C GLN A 49 -17.38 5.16 -12.89
N PHE A 50 -17.62 5.22 -11.57
CA PHE A 50 -16.59 5.60 -10.59
C PHE A 50 -15.40 4.64 -10.65
N MET A 51 -15.64 3.32 -10.66
CA MET A 51 -14.58 2.33 -10.75
C MET A 51 -13.80 2.40 -12.06
N GLU A 52 -14.48 2.66 -13.19
CA GLU A 52 -13.82 2.90 -14.49
C GLU A 52 -12.87 4.12 -14.44
N ILE A 53 -13.33 5.23 -13.85
CA ILE A 53 -12.51 6.44 -13.71
C ILE A 53 -11.29 6.19 -12.80
N VAL A 54 -11.49 5.52 -11.66
CA VAL A 54 -10.39 5.14 -10.75
C VAL A 54 -9.34 4.31 -11.51
N GLN A 55 -9.78 3.28 -12.24
CA GLN A 55 -8.88 2.41 -12.98
C GLN A 55 -8.10 3.14 -14.08
N ASN A 56 -8.75 4.06 -14.80
CA ASN A 56 -8.10 4.89 -15.81
C ASN A 56 -6.98 5.75 -15.21
N TYR A 57 -7.22 6.34 -14.03
CA TYR A 57 -6.21 7.14 -13.33
C TYR A 57 -5.05 6.30 -12.76
N GLN A 58 -5.31 5.07 -12.33
CA GLN A 58 -4.25 4.13 -11.93
C GLN A 58 -3.33 3.79 -13.12
N ILE A 59 -3.90 3.51 -14.30
CA ILE A 59 -3.14 3.12 -15.49
C ILE A 59 -2.38 4.32 -16.09
N SER A 60 -2.87 5.55 -15.90
CA SER A 60 -2.20 6.75 -16.41
C SER A 60 -0.91 7.13 -15.67
N GLY A 61 -0.60 6.48 -14.54
CA GLY A 61 0.59 6.79 -13.72
C GLY A 61 0.48 8.11 -12.97
N GLU A 62 -0.74 8.51 -12.61
CA GLU A 62 -0.98 9.73 -11.85
C GLU A 62 -0.55 9.57 -10.39
N GLU A 63 -0.01 10.64 -9.79
CA GLU A 63 0.57 10.60 -8.43
C GLU A 63 -0.49 10.34 -7.35
N GLU A 64 -1.68 10.92 -7.51
CA GLU A 64 -2.80 10.75 -6.58
C GLU A 64 -4.07 10.30 -7.33
N PRO A 65 -4.12 9.05 -7.85
CA PRO A 65 -5.14 8.60 -8.78
C PRO A 65 -6.53 8.60 -8.15
N TYR A 66 -6.64 8.20 -6.88
CA TYR A 66 -7.91 8.15 -6.16
C TYR A 66 -8.49 9.53 -5.85
N LYS A 67 -7.64 10.49 -5.45
CA LYS A 67 -8.08 11.86 -5.16
C LYS A 67 -8.57 12.56 -6.43
N LYS A 68 -7.85 12.38 -7.56
CA LYS A 68 -8.27 12.89 -8.87
C LYS A 68 -9.58 12.26 -9.33
N ALA A 69 -9.71 10.94 -9.24
CA ALA A 69 -10.92 10.22 -9.61
C ALA A 69 -12.15 10.69 -8.80
N ILE A 70 -12.01 10.84 -7.48
CA ILE A 70 -13.11 11.31 -6.62
C ILE A 70 -13.52 12.73 -6.98
N LYS A 71 -12.55 13.63 -7.18
CA LYS A 71 -12.84 15.02 -7.57
C LYS A 71 -13.59 15.06 -8.91
N GLU A 72 -13.12 14.32 -9.91
CA GLU A 72 -13.78 14.23 -11.21
C GLU A 72 -15.21 13.67 -11.10
N CYS A 73 -15.41 12.63 -10.28
CA CYS A 73 -16.74 12.04 -10.09
C CYS A 73 -17.71 13.01 -9.42
N ILE A 74 -17.27 13.77 -8.42
CA ILE A 74 -18.08 14.83 -7.79
C ILE A 74 -18.46 15.89 -8.84
N GLU A 75 -17.51 16.35 -9.65
CA GLU A 75 -17.76 17.35 -10.71
C GLU A 75 -18.73 16.84 -11.78
N LYS A 76 -18.67 15.55 -12.11
CA LYS A 76 -19.57 14.89 -13.08
C LYS A 76 -20.92 14.46 -12.49
N GLY A 77 -21.15 14.64 -11.19
CA GLY A 77 -22.38 14.21 -10.52
C GLY A 77 -22.45 12.70 -10.25
N ILE A 78 -21.35 11.96 -10.39
CA ILE A 78 -21.27 10.51 -10.19
C ILE A 78 -21.06 10.24 -8.70
N LEU A 79 -22.05 9.63 -8.02
CA LEU A 79 -22.02 9.40 -6.57
C LEU A 79 -21.70 10.68 -5.76
N ALA A 80 -21.98 11.87 -6.31
CA ALA A 80 -21.42 13.13 -5.80
C ALA A 80 -21.77 13.37 -4.32
N ASP A 81 -23.03 13.20 -3.93
CA ASP A 81 -23.47 13.35 -2.53
C ASP A 81 -22.76 12.38 -1.58
N TYR A 82 -22.50 11.15 -2.05
CA TYR A 82 -21.82 10.13 -1.26
C TYR A 82 -20.34 10.47 -1.11
N LEU A 83 -19.66 10.77 -2.23
CA LEU A 83 -18.24 11.11 -2.27
C LEU A 83 -17.93 12.43 -1.57
N MET A 84 -18.82 13.42 -1.59
CA MET A 84 -18.65 14.67 -0.84
C MET A 84 -18.68 14.43 0.67
N ARG A 85 -19.53 13.52 1.16
CA ARG A 85 -19.63 13.21 2.60
C ARG A 85 -18.57 12.23 3.07
N LYS A 86 -18.19 11.26 2.22
CA LYS A 86 -17.39 10.08 2.58
C LYS A 86 -16.07 9.98 1.80
N GLY A 87 -15.70 11.01 1.04
CA GLY A 87 -14.54 10.98 0.16
C GLY A 87 -13.25 10.56 0.85
N SER A 88 -12.97 11.08 2.05
CA SER A 88 -11.79 10.68 2.83
C SER A 88 -11.82 9.20 3.25
N GLU A 89 -12.99 8.66 3.61
CA GLU A 89 -13.14 7.22 3.92
C GLU A 89 -12.97 6.37 2.67
N VAL A 90 -13.45 6.83 1.51
CA VAL A 90 -13.29 6.13 0.23
C VAL A 90 -11.83 6.15 -0.20
N VAL A 91 -11.12 7.27 -0.05
CA VAL A 91 -9.66 7.33 -0.28
C VAL A 91 -8.95 6.34 0.62
N ASN A 92 -9.24 6.34 1.93
CA ASN A 92 -8.60 5.42 2.86
C ASN A 92 -8.92 3.97 2.50
N MET A 93 -10.17 3.62 2.18
CA MET A 93 -10.54 2.27 1.75
C MET A 93 -9.80 1.82 0.48
N LEU A 94 -9.59 2.73 -0.47
CA LEU A 94 -8.89 2.44 -1.73
C LEU A 94 -7.36 2.43 -1.58
N LEU A 95 -6.82 3.10 -0.56
CA LEU A 95 -5.40 3.09 -0.18
C LEU A 95 -5.06 1.94 0.79
N ASP A 96 -6.00 1.52 1.63
CA ASP A 96 -5.84 0.46 2.64
C ASP A 96 -5.70 -0.95 2.04
N GLU A 97 -5.79 -1.09 0.70
CA GLU A 97 -5.24 -2.27 0.03
C GLU A 97 -3.71 -2.22 0.17
N TYR A 98 -3.21 -2.82 1.26
CA TYR A 98 -1.80 -2.97 1.66
C TYR A 98 -0.85 -3.06 0.47
N ASP A 99 -0.08 -2.00 0.23
CA ASP A 99 0.98 -1.97 -0.77
C ASP A 99 2.19 -2.75 -0.26
N TYR A 100 2.15 -4.08 -0.49
CA TYR A 100 3.23 -5.00 -0.17
C TYR A 100 4.56 -4.58 -0.80
N GLU A 101 4.55 -3.93 -1.96
CA GLU A 101 5.78 -3.55 -2.65
C GLU A 101 6.45 -2.39 -1.92
N THR A 102 5.70 -1.35 -1.58
CA THR A 102 6.21 -0.21 -0.81
C THR A 102 6.70 -0.62 0.57
N ASP A 103 5.98 -1.49 1.29
CA ASP A 103 6.42 -1.97 2.61
C ASP A 103 7.73 -2.79 2.54
N ILE A 104 7.86 -3.65 1.53
CA ILE A 104 9.11 -4.40 1.29
C ILE A 104 10.27 -3.46 0.93
N GLU A 105 10.02 -2.42 0.14
CA GLU A 105 11.05 -1.45 -0.23
C GLU A 105 11.54 -0.63 0.96
N VAL A 106 10.62 -0.13 1.79
CA VAL A 106 10.93 0.60 3.01
C VAL A 106 11.75 -0.26 3.97
N GLN A 107 11.29 -1.49 4.26
CA GLN A 107 12.04 -2.39 5.16
C GLN A 107 13.43 -2.76 4.63
N ARG A 108 13.58 -2.89 3.31
CA ARG A 108 14.90 -3.16 2.71
C ARG A 108 15.83 -1.96 2.86
N GLU A 109 15.32 -0.74 2.74
CA GLU A 109 16.12 0.47 2.89
C GLU A 109 16.50 0.70 4.36
N GLU A 110 15.55 0.54 5.28
CA GLU A 110 15.80 0.59 6.72
C GLU A 110 16.86 -0.44 7.14
N ALA A 111 16.77 -1.69 6.67
CA ALA A 111 17.76 -2.72 6.97
C ALA A 111 19.16 -2.41 6.41
N ARG A 112 19.26 -1.73 5.26
CA ARG A 112 20.56 -1.28 4.71
C ARG A 112 21.16 -0.18 5.55
N GLU A 113 20.34 0.78 5.97
CA GLU A 113 20.80 1.91 6.76
C GLU A 113 21.20 1.45 8.17
N GLU A 114 20.41 0.58 8.81
CA GLU A 114 20.77 -0.07 10.07
C GLU A 114 22.11 -0.81 9.95
N GLY A 115 22.32 -1.59 8.88
CA GLY A 115 23.59 -2.28 8.65
C GLY A 115 24.80 -1.34 8.51
N ARG A 116 24.63 -0.20 7.85
CA ARG A 116 25.69 0.83 7.73
C ARG A 116 25.99 1.48 9.08
N ILE A 117 24.95 1.78 9.85
CA ILE A 117 25.09 2.38 11.18
C ILE A 117 25.75 1.40 12.14
N GLU A 118 25.36 0.13 12.13
CA GLU A 118 25.98 -0.92 12.94
C GLU A 118 27.47 -1.10 12.60
N GLU A 119 27.83 -1.20 11.32
CA GLU A 119 29.22 -1.31 10.89
C GLU A 119 30.05 -0.12 11.37
N LYS A 120 29.51 1.09 11.21
CA LYS A 120 30.16 2.33 11.65
C LYS A 120 30.32 2.40 13.17
N SER A 121 29.29 2.00 13.92
CA SER A 121 29.34 1.94 15.39
C SER A 121 30.42 0.94 15.88
N ALA A 122 30.58 -0.18 15.18
CA ALA A 122 31.61 -1.17 15.50
C ALA A 122 33.03 -0.63 15.23
N LEU A 123 33.21 0.15 14.16
CA LEU A 123 34.47 0.83 13.87
C LEU A 123 34.80 1.89 14.93
N ILE A 124 33.81 2.69 15.33
CA ILE A 124 33.96 3.69 16.39
C ILE A 124 34.38 3.01 17.70
N ARG A 125 33.68 1.94 18.12
CA ARG A 125 34.02 1.17 19.32
C ARG A 125 35.46 0.66 19.29
N LYS A 126 35.87 0.05 18.18
CA LYS A 126 37.24 -0.49 18.01
C LYS A 126 38.31 0.59 18.05
N LYS A 127 38.01 1.81 17.59
CA LYS A 127 38.95 2.95 17.65
C LYS A 127 39.00 3.56 19.04
N LEU A 128 37.86 3.65 19.73
CA LEU A 128 37.77 4.05 21.14
C LEU A 128 38.59 3.10 22.02
N GLU A 129 38.43 1.79 21.89
CA GLU A 129 39.22 0.77 22.63
C GLU A 129 40.74 0.91 22.41
N LYS A 130 41.17 1.47 21.27
CA LYS A 130 42.57 1.77 20.97
C LYS A 130 43.05 3.11 21.56
N GLY A 131 42.20 3.81 22.30
CA GLY A 131 42.48 5.10 22.94
C GLY A 131 42.41 6.31 21.99
N LYS A 132 41.77 6.18 20.82
CA LYS A 132 41.62 7.32 19.91
C LYS A 132 40.58 8.31 20.43
N THR A 133 40.84 9.60 20.21
CA THR A 133 39.92 10.70 20.53
C THR A 133 38.81 10.83 19.50
N ILE A 134 37.71 11.51 19.85
CA ILE A 134 36.58 11.75 18.94
C ILE A 134 37.05 12.43 17.64
N SER A 135 37.95 13.42 17.74
CA SER A 135 38.53 14.13 16.59
C SER A 135 39.28 13.18 15.64
N GLU A 136 40.15 12.33 16.18
CA GLU A 136 40.88 11.33 15.37
C GLU A 136 39.95 10.27 14.76
N ILE A 137 38.84 9.95 15.41
CA ILE A 137 37.83 9.02 14.88
C ILE A 137 37.04 9.67 13.74
N ALA A 138 36.68 10.94 13.90
CA ALA A 138 35.97 11.72 12.88
C ALA A 138 36.83 11.85 11.62
N ASP A 139 38.11 12.20 11.76
CA ASP A 139 39.07 12.24 10.66
C ASP A 139 39.25 10.87 10.00
N ASP A 140 39.44 9.81 10.79
CA ASP A 140 39.64 8.44 10.30
C ASP A 140 38.43 7.87 9.54
N LEU A 141 37.21 8.33 9.88
CA LEU A 141 35.95 7.87 9.29
C LEU A 141 35.37 8.87 8.28
N GLU A 142 36.13 9.94 7.97
CA GLU A 142 35.73 11.04 7.08
C GLU A 142 34.34 11.60 7.45
N ASP A 143 34.12 11.83 8.74
CA ASP A 143 32.84 12.22 9.31
C ASP A 143 32.99 13.42 10.26
N THR A 144 31.89 14.00 10.73
CA THR A 144 31.91 15.12 11.67
C THR A 144 32.03 14.63 13.11
N GLU A 145 32.74 15.39 13.94
CA GLU A 145 32.83 15.12 15.38
C GLU A 145 31.45 15.07 16.05
N GLU A 146 30.51 15.91 15.59
CA GLU A 146 29.12 15.93 16.04
C GLU A 146 28.41 14.59 15.76
N ASN A 147 28.57 14.03 14.56
CA ASN A 147 27.94 12.76 14.20
C ASN A 147 28.58 11.58 14.94
N ILE A 148 29.91 11.60 15.12
CA ILE A 148 30.60 10.60 15.94
C ILE A 148 30.15 10.66 17.40
N ALA A 149 30.04 11.86 17.98
CA ALA A 149 29.54 12.03 19.34
C ALA A 149 28.09 11.52 19.48
N HIS A 150 27.23 11.84 18.50
CA HIS A 150 25.85 11.36 18.46
C HIS A 150 25.77 9.83 18.44
N LEU A 151 26.55 9.17 17.57
CA LEU A 151 26.60 7.70 17.49
C LEU A 151 27.16 7.07 18.77
N ILE A 152 28.13 7.69 19.43
CA ILE A 152 28.66 7.21 20.72
C ILE A 152 27.58 7.25 21.81
N GLU A 153 26.81 8.33 21.90
CA GLU A 153 25.71 8.46 22.85
C GLU A 153 24.56 7.50 22.53
N GLN A 154 24.13 7.45 21.26
CA GLN A 154 23.01 6.63 20.79
C GLN A 154 23.25 5.13 21.01
N PHE A 155 24.47 4.66 20.77
CA PHE A 155 24.84 3.24 20.91
C PHE A 155 25.57 2.92 22.22
N HIS A 156 25.61 3.87 23.16
CA HIS A 156 26.25 3.73 24.48
C HIS A 156 27.67 3.16 24.40
N LEU A 157 28.49 3.66 23.46
CA LEU A 157 29.82 3.12 23.13
C LEU A 157 30.93 3.52 24.12
N HIS A 158 30.59 3.86 25.36
CA HIS A 158 31.57 4.30 26.36
C HIS A 158 32.48 3.15 26.81
N ILE A 159 33.79 3.43 26.88
CA ILE A 159 34.79 2.51 27.41
C ILE A 159 34.69 2.53 28.94
N ASN A 160 34.60 1.36 29.58
CA ASN A 160 34.72 1.21 31.04
C ASN A 160 36.16 1.42 31.53
#